data_AF-A0A1Y4DVP2-F1
#
_entry.id   AF-A0A1Y4DVP2-F1
#
_cell.length_a   1.000
_cell.length_b   1.000
_cell.length_c   1.000
_cell.angle_alpha   90.00
_cell.angle_beta   90.00
_cell.angle_gamma   90.00
#
_symmetry.space_group_name_H-M   'P 1'
#
loop_
_entity.id
_entity.type
_entity.pdbx_description
1 polymer ?
#
loop_
_entity_poly.entity_id
_entity_poly.type
_entity_poly.pdbx_seq_one_letter_code
_entity_poly.pdbx_strand_id
1 'polypeptide(L)'
;MIARSIGVHKSTVSREIKRNSTPSGKYVWNKAHDMAESRRCHTPGNRGLDDVLQWRIIEFIKNEQWSPRQISGRLKLEGINVSHEAIYALIRKDEGGELASHCRHKMKYKRKASHRHETKATNIRNRVSIHERPAEADGKRFGDWEM
;
A
#
# COMPACT_ATOMS: atom_id res chain seq x y z
N MET A 1 -33.89 4.52 17.35
CA MET A 1 -33.77 4.03 18.74
C MET A 1 -32.37 3.53 19.04
N ILE A 2 -31.89 2.45 18.41
CA ILE A 2 -30.58 1.84 18.74
C ILE A 2 -29.41 2.83 18.66
N ALA A 3 -29.21 3.50 17.52
CA ALA A 3 -28.08 4.42 17.32
C ALA A 3 -28.00 5.57 18.35
N ARG A 4 -29.16 6.07 18.82
CA ARG A 4 -29.24 7.14 19.82
C ARG A 4 -28.88 6.62 21.22
N SER A 5 -29.21 5.37 21.55
CA SER A 5 -28.85 4.74 22.83
C SER A 5 -27.34 4.47 22.96
N ILE A 6 -26.66 4.15 21.86
CA ILE A 6 -25.20 3.93 21.83
C ILE A 6 -24.39 5.20 21.45
N GLY A 7 -25.04 6.35 21.30
CA GLY A 7 -24.36 7.62 21.03
C GLY A 7 -23.65 7.73 19.66
N VAL A 8 -24.09 6.98 18.64
CA VAL A 8 -23.48 7.01 17.30
C VAL A 8 -24.47 7.42 16.23
N HIS A 9 -23.95 7.87 15.07
CA HIS A 9 -24.80 8.20 13.93
C HIS A 9 -25.47 6.95 13.33
N LYS A 10 -26.70 7.09 12.83
CA LYS A 10 -27.47 5.98 12.19
C LYS A 10 -26.69 5.26 11.08
N SER A 11 -25.86 6.00 10.33
CA SER A 11 -25.03 5.42 9.27
C SER A 11 -23.95 4.50 9.81
N THR A 12 -23.44 4.73 11.02
CA THR A 12 -22.42 3.89 11.64
C THR A 12 -23.00 2.50 11.92
N VAL A 13 -24.18 2.45 12.52
CA VAL A 13 -24.91 1.19 12.78
C VAL A 13 -25.24 0.46 11.47
N SER A 14 -25.73 1.18 10.45
CA SER A 14 -26.05 0.58 9.16
C SER A 14 -24.82 -0.02 8.46
N ARG A 15 -23.68 0.69 8.48
CA ARG A 15 -22.42 0.18 7.90
C ARG A 15 -21.88 -1.01 8.68
N GLU A 16 -21.98 -0.99 10.01
CA GLU A 16 -21.54 -2.09 10.88
C GLU A 16 -22.31 -3.37 10.56
N ILE A 17 -23.65 -3.31 10.55
CA ILE A 17 -24.51 -4.44 10.19
C ILE A 17 -24.18 -4.92 8.77
N LYS A 18 -24.11 -4.02 7.79
CA LYS A 18 -23.80 -4.40 6.39
C LYS A 18 -22.44 -5.10 6.25
N ARG A 19 -21.44 -4.70 7.04
CA ARG A 19 -20.10 -5.30 7.01
C ARG A 19 -20.05 -6.62 7.78
N ASN A 20 -20.72 -6.74 8.92
CA ASN A 20 -20.53 -7.83 9.87
C ASN A 20 -21.68 -8.84 9.95
N SER A 21 -22.67 -8.73 9.07
CA SER A 21 -23.68 -9.77 8.88
C SER A 21 -23.09 -11.03 8.24
N THR A 22 -23.65 -12.19 8.60
CA THR A 22 -23.31 -13.47 7.99
C THR A 22 -23.80 -13.53 6.53
N PRO A 23 -23.34 -14.50 5.71
CA PRO A 23 -23.86 -14.69 4.35
C PRO A 23 -25.38 -14.91 4.28
N SER A 24 -25.97 -15.41 5.37
CA SER A 24 -27.42 -15.57 5.55
C SER A 24 -28.16 -14.29 5.97
N GLY A 25 -27.47 -13.15 6.04
CA GLY A 25 -28.03 -11.84 6.38
C GLY A 25 -28.31 -11.61 7.87
N LYS A 26 -28.01 -12.58 8.74
CA LYS A 26 -28.23 -12.48 10.19
C LYS A 26 -27.07 -11.75 10.86
N TYR A 27 -27.38 -10.93 11.87
CA TYR A 27 -26.37 -10.29 12.70
C TYR A 27 -26.16 -11.12 13.99
N VAL A 28 -24.99 -11.72 14.13
CA VAL A 28 -24.60 -12.50 15.31
C VAL A 28 -23.37 -11.84 15.92
N TRP A 29 -23.50 -11.34 17.16
CA TRP A 29 -22.48 -10.50 17.80
C TRP A 29 -21.08 -11.14 17.87
N ASN A 30 -20.99 -12.44 18.20
CA ASN A 30 -19.72 -13.19 18.21
C ASN A 30 -19.05 -13.20 16.84
N LYS A 31 -19.80 -13.55 15.79
CA LYS A 31 -19.29 -13.60 14.42
C LYS A 31 -18.94 -12.21 13.90
N ALA A 32 -19.75 -11.21 14.24
CA ALA A 32 -19.47 -9.82 13.91
C ALA A 32 -18.14 -9.35 14.51
N HIS A 33 -17.87 -9.72 15.76
CA HIS A 33 -16.60 -9.44 16.42
C HIS A 33 -15.43 -10.18 15.76
N ASP A 34 -15.55 -11.49 15.51
CA ASP A 34 -14.51 -12.28 14.81
C ASP A 34 -14.17 -11.69 13.44
N MET A 35 -15.19 -11.27 12.67
CA MET A 35 -15.03 -10.64 11.37
C MET A 35 -14.35 -9.27 11.48
N ALA A 36 -14.66 -8.49 12.52
CA ALA A 36 -14.02 -7.20 12.78
C ALA A 36 -12.54 -7.37 13.16
N GLU A 37 -12.22 -8.30 14.06
CA GLU A 37 -10.84 -8.61 14.45
C GLU A 37 -10.02 -9.18 13.29
N SER A 38 -10.62 -10.08 12.49
CA SER A 38 -10.00 -10.58 11.27
C SER A 38 -9.69 -9.43 10.30
N ARG A 39 -10.61 -8.49 10.06
CA ARG A 39 -10.28 -7.32 9.22
C ARG A 39 -9.22 -6.44 9.86
N ARG A 40 -9.21 -6.27 11.18
CA ARG A 40 -8.20 -5.49 11.90
C ARG A 40 -6.81 -6.11 11.81
N CYS A 41 -6.70 -7.44 11.74
CA CYS A 41 -5.40 -8.10 11.54
C CYS A 41 -4.91 -7.98 10.09
N HIS A 42 -5.82 -7.95 9.12
CA HIS A 42 -5.49 -7.77 7.69
C HIS A 42 -5.32 -6.30 7.29
N THR A 43 -5.85 -5.36 8.08
CA THR A 43 -5.62 -3.93 7.85
C THR A 43 -4.30 -3.56 8.51
N PRO A 44 -3.24 -3.24 7.75
CA PRO A 44 -2.03 -2.69 8.33
C PRO A 44 -2.41 -1.33 8.90
N GLY A 45 -2.64 -1.26 10.22
CA GLY A 45 -2.64 0.01 10.92
C GLY A 45 -1.29 0.69 10.72
N ASN A 46 -1.21 2.00 10.97
CA ASN A 46 0.06 2.72 11.06
C ASN A 46 0.79 2.35 12.37
N ARG A 47 1.04 1.04 12.56
CA ARG A 47 1.74 0.50 13.71
C ARG A 47 3.22 0.74 13.44
N GLY A 48 3.75 1.82 14.00
CA GLY A 48 5.18 2.03 14.09
C GLY A 48 5.85 0.84 14.79
N LEU A 49 7.15 0.66 14.54
CA LEU A 49 7.94 -0.26 15.33
C LEU A 49 7.95 0.22 16.78
N ASP A 50 7.85 -0.71 17.73
CA ASP A 50 8.00 -0.40 19.15
C ASP A 50 9.37 0.23 19.43
N ASP A 51 9.45 1.16 20.39
CA ASP A 51 10.68 1.91 20.66
C ASP A 51 11.82 1.00 21.13
N VAL A 52 11.51 -0.05 21.90
CA VAL A 52 12.51 -1.05 22.35
C VAL A 52 13.04 -1.84 21.16
N LEU A 53 12.15 -2.18 20.22
CA LEU A 53 12.53 -2.90 19.01
C LEU A 53 13.36 -2.02 18.07
N GLN A 54 13.04 -0.73 17.95
CA GLN A 54 13.85 0.22 17.19
C GLN A 54 15.25 0.35 17.76
N TRP A 55 15.39 0.52 19.08
CA TRP A 55 16.69 0.59 19.75
C TRP A 55 17.54 -0.65 19.46
N ARG A 56 16.94 -1.84 19.57
CA ARG A 56 17.62 -3.11 19.29
C ARG A 56 18.05 -3.23 17.82
N ILE A 57 17.22 -2.79 16.88
CA ILE A 57 17.58 -2.77 15.45
C ILE A 57 18.76 -1.81 15.22
N ILE A 58 18.76 -0.64 15.85
CA ILE A 58 19.86 0.34 15.77
C ILE A 58 21.16 -0.28 16.30
N GLU A 59 21.10 -1.02 17.41
CA GLU A 59 22.25 -1.70 17.98
C GLU A 59 22.85 -2.72 17.00
N PHE A 60 22.03 -3.58 16.39
CA PHE A 60 22.48 -4.54 15.38
C PHE A 60 23.12 -3.86 14.16
N ILE A 61 22.61 -2.69 13.78
CA ILE A 61 23.17 -1.92 12.66
C ILE A 61 24.54 -1.35 13.06
N LYS A 62 24.67 -0.72 14.23
CA LYS A 62 25.89 0.00 14.64
C LYS A 62 27.02 -0.92 15.11
N ASN A 63 26.70 -1.91 15.94
CA ASN A 63 27.70 -2.76 16.59
C ASN A 63 28.07 -3.97 15.74
N GLU A 64 27.08 -4.62 15.14
CA GLU A 64 27.29 -5.88 14.40
C GLU A 64 27.40 -5.68 12.89
N GLN A 65 27.12 -4.46 12.38
CA GLN A 65 27.14 -4.12 10.95
C GLN A 65 26.21 -5.02 10.10
N TRP A 66 25.12 -5.49 10.69
CA TRP A 66 24.19 -6.38 10.00
C TRP A 66 23.36 -5.65 8.96
N SER A 67 23.09 -6.31 7.83
CA SER A 67 22.17 -5.79 6.83
C SER A 67 20.72 -5.84 7.31
N PRO A 68 19.82 -4.95 6.84
CA PRO A 68 18.39 -5.00 7.17
C PRO A 68 17.72 -6.35 6.91
N ARG A 69 18.20 -7.11 5.92
CA ARG A 69 17.72 -8.48 5.65
C ARG A 69 18.18 -9.49 6.70
N GLN A 70 19.42 -9.39 7.18
CA GLN A 70 19.93 -10.25 8.25
C GLN A 70 19.21 -9.99 9.56
N ILE A 71 18.98 -8.72 9.90
CA ILE A 71 18.24 -8.33 11.11
C ILE A 71 16.80 -8.88 11.05
N SER A 72 16.11 -8.65 9.93
CA SER A 72 14.75 -9.19 9.71
C SER A 72 14.72 -10.73 9.84
N GLY A 73 15.73 -11.42 9.29
CA GLY A 73 15.87 -12.87 9.42
C GLY A 73 16.13 -13.33 10.85
N ARG A 74 17.01 -12.65 11.59
CA ARG A 74 17.33 -12.98 12.98
C ARG A 74 16.13 -12.77 13.88
N LEU A 75 15.45 -11.63 13.78
CA LEU A 75 14.25 -11.33 14.56
C LEU A 75 13.13 -12.36 14.29
N LYS A 76 13.01 -12.82 13.04
CA LYS A 76 12.04 -13.87 12.68
C LYS A 76 12.31 -15.19 13.40
N LEU A 77 13.57 -15.57 13.61
CA LEU A 77 13.93 -16.76 14.38
C LEU A 77 13.55 -16.63 15.86
N GLU A 78 13.48 -15.41 16.37
CA GLU A 78 13.06 -15.09 17.74
C GLU A 78 11.54 -14.89 17.87
N GLY A 79 10.79 -15.11 16.78
CA GLY A 79 9.33 -14.96 16.74
C GLY A 79 8.85 -13.54 16.44
N ILE A 80 9.75 -12.58 16.21
CA ILE A 80 9.42 -11.19 15.94
C ILE A 80 9.45 -10.94 14.43
N ASN A 81 8.27 -10.74 13.84
CA ASN A 81 8.14 -10.47 12.41
C ASN A 81 8.32 -8.97 12.10
N VAL A 82 9.52 -8.59 11.66
CA VAL A 82 9.80 -7.25 11.12
C VAL A 82 10.18 -7.36 9.65
N SER A 83 9.56 -6.53 8.80
CA SER A 83 9.96 -6.45 7.40
C SER A 83 11.27 -5.67 7.25
N HIS A 84 12.15 -6.13 6.37
CA HIS A 84 13.38 -5.39 6.06
C HIS A 84 13.10 -3.98 5.53
N GLU A 85 11.93 -3.75 4.93
CA GLU A 85 11.51 -2.41 4.50
C GLU A 85 11.17 -1.48 5.67
N ALA A 86 10.60 -1.99 6.76
CA ALA A 86 10.41 -1.20 7.98
C ALA A 86 11.75 -0.76 8.58
N ILE A 87 12.76 -1.63 8.52
CA ILE A 87 14.14 -1.29 8.93
C ILE A 87 14.73 -0.24 7.98
N TYR A 88 14.54 -0.37 6.66
CA TYR A 88 14.97 0.69 5.73
C TYR A 88 14.25 2.02 5.98
N ALA A 89 12.97 2.01 6.34
CA ALA A 89 12.24 3.21 6.71
C ALA A 89 12.83 3.88 7.95
N LEU A 90 13.24 3.09 8.96
CA LEU A 90 13.96 3.59 10.14
C LEU A 90 15.28 4.27 9.75
N ILE A 91 16.08 3.62 8.89
CA ILE A 91 17.37 4.18 8.44
C ILE A 91 17.16 5.46 7.60
N ARG A 92 16.10 5.53 6.78
CA ARG A 92 15.76 6.74 6.01
C ARG A 92 15.26 7.90 6.88
N LYS A 93 14.73 7.60 8.07
CA LYS A 93 14.25 8.60 9.04
C LYS A 93 15.40 9.24 9.82
N ASP A 94 16.56 8.60 9.88
CA ASP A 94 17.77 9.15 10.49
C ASP A 94 18.34 10.29 9.61
N GLU A 95 18.09 11.53 10.04
CA GLU A 95 18.58 12.75 9.37
C GLU A 95 20.10 12.88 9.43
N GLY A 96 20.75 12.28 10.44
CA GLY A 96 22.20 12.30 10.60
C GLY A 96 22.94 11.40 9.62
N GLY A 97 22.25 10.44 9.01
CA GLY A 97 22.84 9.48 8.06
C GLY A 97 23.87 8.53 8.69
N GLU A 98 23.94 8.47 10.02
CA GLU A 98 24.86 7.60 10.76
C GLU A 98 24.49 6.14 10.47
N LEU A 99 23.21 5.79 10.58
CA LEU A 99 22.73 4.43 10.30
C LEU A 99 22.95 4.02 8.85
N ALA A 100 22.80 4.97 7.92
CA ALA A 100 23.11 4.73 6.52
C ALA A 100 24.60 4.42 6.34
N SER A 101 25.51 5.07 7.07
CA SER A 101 26.95 4.85 6.95
C SER A 101 27.40 3.42 7.29
N HIS A 102 26.69 2.76 8.21
CA HIS A 102 26.91 1.37 8.62
C HIS A 102 26.41 0.35 7.60
N CYS A 103 25.52 0.77 6.67
CA CYS A 103 25.09 -0.10 5.59
C CYS A 103 26.19 -0.27 4.53
N ARG A 104 26.36 -1.49 4.01
CA ARG A 104 27.40 -1.85 3.03
C ARG A 104 27.49 -0.93 1.80
N HIS A 105 26.33 -0.48 1.28
CA HIS A 105 26.27 0.47 0.15
C HIS A 105 25.96 1.90 0.55
N LYS A 106 25.94 2.21 1.86
CA LYS A 106 25.60 3.53 2.41
C LYS A 106 24.27 4.11 1.93
N MET A 107 23.32 3.24 1.61
CA MET A 107 22.06 3.58 0.93
C MET A 107 22.21 4.38 -0.37
N LYS A 108 23.40 4.32 -1.00
CA LYS A 108 23.66 4.94 -2.30
C LYS A 108 23.15 4.02 -3.41
N TYR A 109 21.89 4.23 -3.82
CA TYR A 109 21.31 3.57 -4.97
C TYR A 109 21.45 4.47 -6.21
N LYS A 110 22.21 4.03 -7.21
CA LYS A 110 22.21 4.66 -8.52
C LYS A 110 20.89 4.30 -9.21
N ARG A 111 19.90 5.20 -9.20
CA ARG A 111 18.74 5.06 -10.09
C ARG A 111 19.23 5.31 -11.52
N LYS A 112 19.09 4.31 -12.40
CA LYS A 112 19.23 4.55 -13.83
C LYS A 112 18.12 5.52 -14.22
N ALA A 113 18.46 6.60 -14.92
CA ALA A 113 17.45 7.48 -15.49
C ALA A 113 16.51 6.62 -16.35
N SER A 114 15.22 6.65 -16.06
CA SER A 114 14.24 6.03 -16.94
C SER A 114 14.19 6.89 -18.19
N HIS A 115 14.76 6.41 -19.28
CA HIS A 115 14.57 7.03 -20.57
C HIS A 115 13.11 6.80 -20.95
N ARG A 116 12.35 7.89 -21.09
CA ARG A 116 11.02 7.83 -21.68
C ARG A 116 11.21 7.33 -23.11
N HIS A 117 10.84 6.08 -23.37
CA HIS A 117 10.74 5.59 -24.74
C HIS A 117 9.64 6.39 -25.41
N GLU A 118 10.00 7.33 -26.27
CA GLU A 118 9.04 7.92 -27.20
C GLU A 118 8.52 6.80 -28.09
N THR A 119 7.23 6.50 -27.97
CA THR A 119 6.55 5.54 -28.86
C THR A 119 6.52 6.14 -30.26
N LYS A 120 7.59 5.91 -31.04
CA LYS A 120 7.59 6.18 -32.48
C LYS A 120 6.77 5.09 -33.15
N ALA A 121 5.45 5.28 -33.18
CA ALA A 121 4.54 4.41 -33.91
C ALA A 121 4.70 4.66 -35.43
N THR A 122 5.72 4.08 -36.04
CA THR A 122 6.01 4.21 -37.48
C THR A 122 5.25 3.22 -38.36
N ASN A 123 4.45 2.30 -37.77
CA ASN A 123 4.00 1.08 -38.45
C ASN A 123 2.77 1.21 -39.36
N ILE A 124 2.16 2.39 -39.51
CA ILE A 124 1.04 2.57 -40.45
C ILE A 124 1.44 3.60 -41.50
N ARG A 125 1.74 3.11 -42.70
CA ARG A 125 1.99 3.94 -43.88
C ARG A 125 0.73 4.78 -44.16
N ASN A 126 0.89 6.10 -44.26
CA ASN A 126 -0.19 7.07 -44.47
C ASN A 126 -1.23 7.12 -43.34
N ARG A 127 -0.82 6.98 -42.08
CA ARG A 127 -1.75 7.21 -40.96
C ARG A 127 -2.24 8.66 -40.96
N VAL A 128 -3.56 8.84 -40.93
CA VAL A 128 -4.20 10.16 -40.77
C VAL A 128 -4.43 10.38 -39.29
N SER A 129 -4.11 11.57 -38.79
CA SER A 129 -4.33 11.92 -37.38
C SER A 129 -5.83 11.93 -37.07
N ILE A 130 -6.22 11.57 -35.84
CA ILE A 130 -7.62 11.74 -35.41
C ILE A 130 -8.09 13.21 -35.51
N HIS A 131 -7.15 14.15 -35.48
CA HIS A 131 -7.42 15.58 -35.64
C HIS A 131 -7.72 16.00 -37.09
N GLU A 132 -7.35 15.18 -38.07
CA GLU A 132 -7.61 15.40 -39.50
C GLU A 132 -8.90 14.72 -39.95
N ARG A 133 -9.68 14.15 -39.02
CA ARG A 133 -10.96 13.52 -39.36
C ARG A 133 -11.93 14.57 -39.93
N PRO A 134 -12.73 14.23 -40.95
CA PRO A 134 -13.79 15.12 -41.42
C PRO A 134 -14.80 15.37 -40.29
N ALA A 135 -15.37 16.58 -40.24
CA ALA A 135 -16.32 16.98 -39.21
C ALA A 135 -17.57 16.08 -39.15
N GLU A 136 -17.89 15.42 -40.27
CA GLU A 136 -18.97 14.45 -40.38
C GLU A 136 -18.76 13.20 -39.51
N ALA A 137 -17.50 12.86 -39.18
CA ALA A 137 -17.12 11.70 -38.36
C ALA A 137 -17.13 11.99 -36.85
N ASP A 138 -17.73 13.10 -36.41
CA ASP A 138 -17.86 13.49 -35.00
C ASP A 138 -19.06 12.82 -34.29
N GLY A 139 -19.68 11.80 -34.93
CA GLY A 139 -20.75 10.98 -34.36
C GLY A 139 -22.13 11.66 -34.33
N LYS A 140 -22.30 12.78 -35.05
CA LYS A 140 -23.57 13.50 -35.19
C LYS A 140 -24.40 13.08 -36.41
N ARG A 141 -23.88 12.17 -37.25
CA ARG A 141 -24.59 11.75 -38.45
C ARG A 141 -25.65 10.71 -38.08
N PHE A 142 -26.86 10.92 -38.58
CA PHE A 142 -27.94 9.94 -38.46
C PHE A 142 -27.55 8.69 -39.26
N GLY A 143 -27.40 7.54 -38.59
CA GLY A 143 -26.97 6.27 -39.20
C GLY A 143 -25.57 5.76 -38.83
N ASP A 144 -24.80 6.47 -37.99
CA ASP A 144 -23.53 5.94 -37.46
C ASP A 144 -23.74 4.90 -36.33
N TRP A 145 -24.95 4.85 -35.78
CA TRP A 145 -25.43 3.79 -34.91
C TRP A 145 -26.42 2.98 -35.75
N GLU A 146 -26.08 1.73 -36.09
CA GLU A 146 -27.08 0.84 -36.68
C GLU A 146 -28.24 0.67 -35.68
N MET A 147 -29.47 0.74 -36.21
CA MET A 147 -30.71 0.41 -35.50
C MET A 147 -30.72 -1.05 -35.09
#